data_AF-A0A925I4Y4-F1
#
_entry.id   AF-A0A925I4Y4-F1
#
_cell.length_a   1.000
_cell.length_b   1.000
_cell.length_c   1.000
_cell.angle_alpha   90.00
_cell.angle_beta   90.00
_cell.angle_gamma   90.00
#
_symmetry.space_group_name_H-M   'P 1'
#
loop_
_entity.id
_entity.type
_entity.pdbx_description
1 polymer ?
#
loop_
_entity_poly.entity_id
_entity_poly.type
_entity_poly.pdbx_seq_one_letter_code
_entity_poly.pdbx_strand_id
1 'polypeptide(L)'
;MSASIVLPPDHALAGPGTVSSYRWLGALHAGLLRDAGIGAYAIPPEEVRLRLGEADARLKWACYGGLSPWEVVVGARKIVGLAQMRKRTGVLITSGTLIAPPDWALLCDALGQSDGDAERLAECTTSYAEQLGTPVMAEVLAERLHHMLTDVLGEASHEASHEAGREIRSIHA
;
A
#
# COMPACT_ATOMS: atom_id res chain seq x y z
N MET A 1 -5.21 -9.61 3.16
CA MET A 1 -3.95 -9.67 3.92
C MET A 1 -3.57 -8.25 4.31
N SER A 2 -3.01 -8.04 5.50
CA SER A 2 -2.48 -6.74 5.92
C SER A 2 -1.06 -6.86 6.44
N ALA A 3 -0.28 -5.79 6.30
CA ALA A 3 1.04 -5.64 6.89
C ALA A 3 1.17 -4.29 7.56
N SER A 4 1.84 -4.25 8.70
CA SER A 4 2.07 -3.06 9.52
C SER A 4 3.56 -2.92 9.79
N ILE A 5 4.14 -1.80 9.38
CA ILE A 5 5.56 -1.49 9.53
C ILE A 5 5.67 -0.30 10.47
N VAL A 6 6.43 -0.48 11.56
CA VAL A 6 6.70 0.58 12.55
C VAL A 6 8.13 1.04 12.36
N LEU A 7 8.30 2.33 12.07
CA LEU A 7 9.59 2.95 11.82
C LEU A 7 9.88 4.05 12.86
N PRO A 8 11.13 4.23 13.30
CA PRO A 8 11.57 5.44 13.98
C PRO A 8 11.26 6.70 13.15
N PRO A 9 11.08 7.88 13.78
CA PRO A 9 10.78 9.12 13.05
C PRO A 9 11.78 9.47 11.95
N ASP A 10 13.07 9.21 12.21
CA ASP A 10 14.18 9.59 11.33
C ASP A 10 14.63 8.44 10.41
N HIS A 11 13.85 7.36 10.33
CA HIS A 11 14.17 6.23 9.46
C HIS A 11 14.10 6.67 7.98
N ALA A 12 15.05 6.26 7.14
CA ALA A 12 15.11 6.66 5.73
C ALA A 12 13.79 6.41 4.97
N LEU A 13 13.21 5.20 5.15
CA LEU A 13 11.90 4.82 4.57
C LEU A 13 10.69 5.58 5.16
N ALA A 14 10.85 6.24 6.31
CA ALA A 14 9.81 7.07 6.90
C ALA A 14 9.71 8.43 6.20
N GLY A 15 10.74 8.89 5.47
CA GLY A 15 10.75 10.03 4.57
C GLY A 15 10.32 11.40 5.16
N PRO A 16 10.64 12.53 4.49
CA PRO A 16 10.27 13.86 4.97
C PRO A 16 8.80 14.25 4.74
N GLY A 17 7.95 13.35 4.21
CA GLY A 17 6.56 13.66 3.87
C GLY A 17 5.64 12.45 3.81
N THR A 18 4.35 12.67 4.04
CA THR A 18 3.34 11.59 4.07
C THR A 18 3.25 10.85 2.73
N VAL A 19 3.16 11.59 1.62
CA VAL A 19 3.02 11.02 0.27
C VAL A 19 4.27 10.25 -0.16
N SER A 20 5.47 10.80 0.03
CA SER A 20 6.72 10.14 -0.40
C SER A 20 6.98 8.82 0.32
N SER A 21 6.50 8.70 1.55
CA SER A 21 6.73 7.52 2.41
C SER A 21 5.93 6.29 2.03
N TYR A 22 4.89 6.46 1.21
CA TYR A 22 4.17 5.33 0.63
C TYR A 22 4.84 4.78 -0.63
N ARG A 23 5.71 5.56 -1.28
CA ARG A 23 6.24 5.20 -2.60
C ARG A 23 6.95 3.84 -2.60
N TRP A 24 7.84 3.62 -1.64
CA TRP A 24 8.60 2.38 -1.55
C TRP A 24 7.68 1.18 -1.31
N LEU A 25 6.70 1.32 -0.40
CA LEU A 25 5.78 0.24 -0.04
C LEU A 25 4.82 -0.09 -1.18
N GLY A 26 4.29 0.94 -1.85
CA GLY A 26 3.48 0.79 -3.06
C GLY A 26 4.25 0.10 -4.19
N ALA A 27 5.49 0.53 -4.45
CA ALA A 27 6.34 -0.07 -5.46
C ALA A 27 6.68 -1.53 -5.15
N LEU A 28 6.95 -1.85 -3.88
CA LEU A 28 7.21 -3.20 -3.38
C LEU A 28 6.00 -4.12 -3.63
N HIS A 29 4.80 -3.70 -3.22
CA HIS A 29 3.57 -4.45 -3.49
C HIS A 29 3.29 -4.62 -4.98
N ALA A 30 3.49 -3.57 -5.77
CA ALA A 30 3.32 -3.66 -7.21
C ALA A 30 4.32 -4.65 -7.85
N GLY A 31 5.56 -4.70 -7.36
CA GLY A 31 6.56 -5.70 -7.76
C GLY A 31 6.10 -7.12 -7.40
N LEU A 32 5.71 -7.34 -6.14
CA LEU A 32 5.21 -8.62 -5.65
C LEU A 32 4.03 -9.15 -6.52
N LEU A 33 3.11 -8.28 -6.88
CA LEU A 33 1.97 -8.64 -7.73
C LEU A 33 2.39 -8.93 -9.18
N ARG A 34 3.33 -8.16 -9.73
CA ARG A 34 3.87 -8.41 -11.08
C ARG A 34 4.64 -9.72 -11.18
N ASP A 35 5.38 -10.10 -10.13
CA ASP A 35 6.07 -11.40 -10.06
C ASP A 35 5.08 -12.58 -10.09
N ALA A 36 3.83 -12.33 -9.71
CA ALA A 36 2.73 -13.28 -9.83
C ALA A 36 1.99 -13.23 -11.17
N GLY A 37 2.41 -12.38 -12.11
CA GLY A 37 1.78 -12.20 -13.42
C GLY A 37 0.62 -11.20 -13.43
N ILE A 38 0.39 -10.46 -12.34
CA ILE A 38 -0.67 -9.44 -12.27
C ILE A 38 -0.10 -8.10 -12.75
N GLY A 39 -0.76 -7.45 -13.72
CA GLY A 39 -0.36 -6.15 -14.30
C GLY A 39 -0.50 -4.95 -13.36
N ALA A 40 0.00 -5.05 -12.14
CA ALA A 40 -0.17 -4.07 -11.08
C ALA A 40 0.91 -2.98 -11.09
N TYR A 41 0.51 -1.75 -10.74
CA TYR A 41 1.41 -0.62 -10.55
C TYR A 41 0.95 0.29 -9.42
N ALA A 42 1.91 0.98 -8.79
CA ALA A 42 1.64 1.98 -7.77
C ALA A 42 1.28 3.31 -8.44
N ILE A 43 0.06 3.82 -8.20
CA ILE A 43 -0.44 5.01 -8.90
C ILE A 43 0.26 6.28 -8.39
N PRO A 44 0.92 7.08 -9.23
CA PRO A 44 1.63 8.26 -8.75
C PRO A 44 0.66 9.43 -8.46
N PRO A 45 1.07 10.44 -7.65
CA PRO A 45 0.19 11.51 -7.20
C PRO A 45 -0.50 12.30 -8.32
N GLU A 46 0.17 12.51 -9.45
CA GLU A 46 -0.35 13.21 -10.63
C GLU A 46 -1.50 12.46 -11.29
N GLU A 47 -1.42 11.14 -11.37
CA GLU A 47 -2.47 10.32 -11.94
C GLU A 47 -3.68 10.23 -11.02
N VAL A 48 -3.45 10.14 -9.69
CA VAL A 48 -4.53 10.25 -8.71
C VAL A 48 -5.29 11.56 -8.89
N ARG A 49 -4.59 12.70 -9.04
CA ARG A 49 -5.25 14.01 -9.24
C ARG A 49 -6.12 14.07 -10.50
N LEU A 50 -5.70 13.41 -11.58
CA LEU A 50 -6.50 13.32 -12.81
C LEU A 50 -7.76 12.47 -12.58
N ARG A 51 -7.66 11.40 -11.79
CA ARG A 51 -8.79 10.50 -11.46
C ARG A 51 -9.69 11.01 -10.33
N LEU A 52 -9.27 11.98 -9.53
CA LEU A 52 -10.09 12.56 -8.46
C LEU A 52 -11.39 13.20 -8.97
N GLY A 53 -11.43 13.65 -10.24
CA GLY A 53 -12.66 14.10 -10.89
C GLY A 53 -13.67 12.99 -11.15
N GLU A 54 -13.23 11.73 -11.16
CA GLU A 54 -14.01 10.52 -11.42
C GLU A 54 -14.34 9.75 -10.13
N ALA A 55 -13.73 10.13 -8.99
CA ALA A 55 -13.93 9.45 -7.72
C ALA A 55 -15.38 9.65 -7.22
N ASP A 56 -16.08 8.54 -7.00
CA ASP A 56 -17.45 8.59 -6.49
C ASP A 56 -17.44 9.11 -5.05
N ALA A 57 -17.94 10.33 -4.87
CA ALA A 57 -18.04 10.96 -3.56
C ALA A 57 -18.85 10.12 -2.55
N ARG A 58 -19.70 9.19 -3.03
CA ARG A 58 -20.48 8.26 -2.20
C ARG A 58 -19.61 7.27 -1.45
N LEU A 59 -18.47 6.86 -2.01
CA LEU A 59 -17.60 5.86 -1.38
C LEU A 59 -16.52 6.46 -0.46
N LYS A 60 -16.57 7.76 -0.15
CA LYS A 60 -15.57 8.44 0.71
C LYS A 60 -15.46 7.83 2.12
N TRP A 61 -16.50 7.14 2.58
CA TRP A 61 -16.49 6.45 3.87
C TRP A 61 -15.61 5.18 3.86
N ALA A 62 -15.39 4.58 2.69
CA ALA A 62 -14.64 3.34 2.53
C ALA A 62 -13.21 3.64 2.08
N CYS A 63 -12.21 3.12 2.81
CA CYS A 63 -10.81 3.30 2.44
C CYS A 63 -10.46 2.71 1.06
N TYR A 64 -11.21 1.71 0.59
CA TYR A 64 -11.05 1.13 -0.75
C TYR A 64 -11.87 1.83 -1.84
N GLY A 65 -12.77 2.74 -1.47
CA GLY A 65 -13.66 3.45 -2.39
C GLY A 65 -13.00 4.55 -3.22
N GLY A 66 -11.76 4.91 -2.89
CA GLY A 66 -10.97 5.90 -3.62
C GLY A 66 -9.50 5.52 -3.73
N LEU A 67 -8.77 6.32 -4.48
CA LEU A 67 -7.34 6.18 -4.70
C LEU A 67 -6.56 7.27 -3.97
N SER A 68 -5.53 6.85 -3.24
CA SER A 68 -4.49 7.71 -2.68
C SER A 68 -3.17 7.47 -3.41
N PRO A 69 -2.24 8.43 -3.40
CA PRO A 69 -0.94 8.24 -4.04
C PRO A 69 -0.21 7.01 -3.53
N TRP A 70 0.39 6.29 -4.48
CA TRP A 70 1.18 5.08 -4.34
C TRP A 70 0.41 3.83 -3.90
N GLU A 71 -0.91 3.91 -3.77
CA GLU A 71 -1.73 2.71 -3.70
C GLU A 71 -1.61 1.90 -4.99
N VAL A 72 -1.91 0.60 -4.92
CA VAL A 72 -1.67 -0.29 -6.05
C VAL A 72 -2.97 -0.61 -6.75
N VAL A 73 -2.93 -0.48 -8.08
CA VAL A 73 -4.07 -0.70 -8.96
C VAL A 73 -3.73 -1.73 -10.04
N VAL A 74 -4.77 -2.36 -10.59
CA VAL A 74 -4.75 -3.07 -11.87
C VAL A 74 -5.72 -2.34 -12.80
N GLY A 75 -5.18 -1.68 -13.82
CA GLY A 75 -5.95 -0.72 -14.62
C GLY A 75 -6.52 0.41 -13.77
N ALA A 76 -7.84 0.50 -13.67
CA ALA A 76 -8.54 1.49 -12.85
C ALA A 76 -8.85 1.01 -11.42
N ARG A 77 -8.73 -0.29 -11.14
CA ARG A 77 -9.27 -0.93 -9.95
C ARG A 77 -8.20 -1.10 -8.87
N LYS A 78 -8.52 -0.71 -7.65
CA LYS A 78 -7.63 -0.80 -6.49
C LYS A 78 -7.49 -2.23 -5.99
N ILE A 79 -6.25 -2.67 -5.75
CA ILE A 79 -5.94 -3.99 -5.18
C ILE A 79 -5.20 -3.89 -3.84
N VAL A 80 -4.39 -2.84 -3.65
CA VAL A 80 -3.71 -2.56 -2.36
C VAL A 80 -4.01 -1.15 -1.90
N GLY A 81 -4.54 -1.03 -0.68
CA GLY A 81 -4.69 0.23 0.04
C GLY A 81 -3.52 0.49 0.99
N LEU A 82 -3.20 1.77 1.19
CA LEU A 82 -2.13 2.22 2.08
C LEU A 82 -2.66 3.22 3.10
N ALA A 83 -2.19 3.12 4.35
CA ALA A 83 -2.50 4.07 5.40
C ALA A 83 -1.26 4.33 6.27
N GLN A 84 -1.24 5.47 6.97
CA GLN A 84 -0.15 5.81 7.86
C GLN A 84 -0.63 6.62 9.04
N MET A 85 0.10 6.49 10.14
CA MET A 85 -0.02 7.35 11.31
C MET A 85 1.37 7.83 11.71
N ARG A 86 1.54 9.13 11.91
CA ARG A 86 2.78 9.73 12.39
C ARG A 86 2.58 10.29 13.78
N LYS A 87 3.52 9.98 14.67
CA LYS A 87 3.63 10.52 16.01
C LYS A 87 5.08 10.94 16.23
N ARG A 88 5.32 11.73 17.28
CA ARG A 88 6.67 12.16 17.66
C ARG A 88 7.63 10.98 17.87
N THR A 89 7.11 9.82 18.28
CA THR A 89 7.89 8.63 18.63
C THR A 89 8.05 7.63 17.49
N GLY A 90 7.39 7.86 16.35
CA GLY A 90 7.51 6.94 15.21
C GLY A 90 6.42 7.10 14.17
N VAL A 91 6.58 6.33 13.11
CA VAL A 91 5.68 6.26 11.96
C VAL A 91 5.19 4.83 11.83
N LEU A 92 3.87 4.65 11.81
CA LEU A 92 3.23 3.41 11.40
C LEU A 92 2.80 3.56 9.95
N ILE A 93 3.24 2.65 9.08
CA ILE A 93 2.76 2.52 7.71
C ILE A 93 2.08 1.16 7.60
N THR A 94 0.85 1.13 7.10
CA THR A 94 0.08 -0.10 6.90
C THR A 94 -0.31 -0.26 5.45
N SER A 95 -0.43 -1.52 5.04
CA SER A 95 -0.97 -1.91 3.74
C SER A 95 -2.05 -2.97 3.93
N GLY A 96 -3.04 -2.95 3.04
CA GLY A 96 -4.05 -3.99 2.91
C GLY A 96 -4.12 -4.45 1.46
N THR A 97 -3.90 -5.73 1.22
CA THR A 97 -4.03 -6.38 -0.09
C THR A 97 -5.29 -7.22 -0.12
N LEU A 98 -6.15 -6.98 -1.11
CA LEU A 98 -7.34 -7.79 -1.35
C LEU A 98 -6.93 -9.13 -1.97
N ILE A 99 -6.94 -10.20 -1.17
CA ILE A 99 -6.57 -11.55 -1.62
C ILE A 99 -7.71 -12.21 -2.38
N ALA A 100 -8.92 -12.08 -1.85
CA ALA A 100 -10.16 -12.49 -2.48
C ALA A 100 -11.12 -11.27 -2.53
N PRO A 101 -12.16 -11.30 -3.37
CA PRO A 101 -13.19 -10.27 -3.35
C PRO A 101 -13.82 -10.19 -1.96
N PRO A 102 -13.79 -9.02 -1.30
CA PRO A 102 -14.48 -8.85 -0.02
C PRO A 102 -15.99 -9.00 -0.18
N ASP A 103 -16.65 -9.42 0.89
CA ASP A 103 -18.10 -9.34 0.97
C ASP A 103 -18.49 -7.87 1.22
N TRP A 104 -18.61 -7.11 0.14
CA TRP A 104 -18.93 -5.69 0.21
C TRP A 104 -20.33 -5.44 0.76
N ALA A 105 -21.29 -6.33 0.52
CA ALA A 105 -22.63 -6.22 1.06
C ALA A 105 -22.60 -6.31 2.59
N LEU A 106 -21.87 -7.30 3.13
CA LEU A 106 -21.67 -7.41 4.58
C LEU A 106 -20.99 -6.17 5.18
N LEU A 107 -19.98 -5.62 4.49
CA LEU A 107 -19.31 -4.38 4.95
C LEU A 107 -20.27 -3.19 4.96
N CYS A 108 -21.06 -3.02 3.88
CA CYS A 108 -22.03 -1.94 3.76
C CYS A 108 -23.11 -2.03 4.84
N ASP A 109 -23.69 -3.22 5.05
CA ASP A 109 -24.68 -3.46 6.11
C ASP A 109 -24.12 -3.14 7.50
N ALA A 110 -22.92 -3.66 7.82
CA ALA A 110 -22.26 -3.43 9.11
C ALA A 110 -21.97 -1.94 9.40
N LEU A 111 -21.83 -1.12 8.35
CA LEU A 111 -21.53 0.31 8.46
C LEU A 111 -22.75 1.20 8.15
N GLY A 112 -23.94 0.62 8.00
CA GLY A 112 -25.19 1.33 7.74
C GLY A 112 -25.19 2.09 6.40
N GLN A 113 -24.52 1.55 5.39
CA GLN A 113 -24.39 2.13 4.05
C GLN A 113 -25.43 1.51 3.10
N SER A 114 -25.64 2.13 1.94
CA SER A 114 -26.66 1.67 0.99
C SER A 114 -26.22 0.43 0.21
N ASP A 115 -27.17 -0.41 -0.21
CA ASP A 115 -26.90 -1.61 -1.03
C ASP A 115 -26.15 -1.28 -2.33
N GLY A 116 -26.40 -0.10 -2.91
CA GLY A 116 -25.73 0.36 -4.13
C GLY A 116 -24.24 0.71 -3.95
N ASP A 117 -23.75 0.82 -2.71
CA ASP A 117 -22.33 1.04 -2.44
C ASP A 117 -21.52 -0.25 -2.58
N ALA A 118 -22.13 -1.41 -2.35
CA ALA A 118 -21.44 -2.71 -2.48
C ALA A 118 -21.04 -2.98 -3.94
N GLU A 119 -21.93 -2.69 -4.88
CA GLU A 119 -21.65 -2.80 -6.32
C GLU A 119 -20.55 -1.82 -6.74
N ARG A 120 -20.62 -0.55 -6.31
CA ARG A 120 -19.61 0.46 -6.61
C ARG A 120 -18.23 0.07 -6.06
N LEU A 121 -18.17 -0.49 -4.86
CA LEU A 121 -16.94 -1.02 -4.27
C LEU A 121 -16.39 -2.19 -5.10
N ALA A 122 -17.25 -3.09 -5.57
CA ALA A 122 -16.83 -4.18 -6.46
C ALA A 122 -16.29 -3.66 -7.80
N GLU A 123 -16.89 -2.62 -8.36
CA GLU A 123 -16.47 -1.99 -9.60
C GLU A 123 -15.11 -1.29 -9.48
N CYS A 124 -14.84 -0.61 -8.36
CA CYS A 124 -13.62 0.17 -8.19
C CYS A 124 -12.45 -0.61 -7.53
N THR A 125 -12.67 -1.84 -7.08
CA THR A 125 -11.64 -2.70 -6.46
C THR A 125 -11.46 -3.98 -7.23
N THR A 126 -10.30 -4.63 -7.12
CA THR A 126 -10.07 -6.00 -7.60
C THR A 126 -9.27 -6.78 -6.55
N SER A 127 -9.15 -8.09 -6.72
CA SER A 127 -8.43 -8.95 -5.79
C SER A 127 -7.43 -9.85 -6.52
N TYR A 128 -6.47 -10.36 -5.75
CA TYR A 128 -5.47 -11.30 -6.25
C TYR A 128 -6.10 -12.54 -6.89
N ALA A 129 -7.09 -13.15 -6.22
CA ALA A 129 -7.81 -14.32 -6.72
C ALA A 129 -8.60 -14.03 -8.01
N GLU A 130 -9.19 -12.84 -8.13
CA GLU A 130 -9.89 -12.43 -9.35
C GLU A 130 -8.90 -12.27 -10.53
N GLN A 131 -7.74 -11.65 -10.28
CA GLN A 131 -6.72 -11.44 -11.32
C GLN A 131 -6.07 -12.74 -11.81
N LEU A 132 -5.94 -13.75 -10.94
CA LEU A 132 -5.40 -15.05 -11.33
C LEU A 132 -6.46 -16.06 -11.77
N GLY A 133 -7.74 -15.77 -11.58
CA GLY A 133 -8.85 -16.69 -11.89
C GLY A 133 -8.88 -17.94 -11.02
N THR A 134 -8.16 -17.97 -9.89
CA THR A 134 -8.08 -19.11 -8.97
C THR A 134 -7.99 -18.63 -7.53
N PRO A 135 -8.54 -19.39 -6.55
CA PRO A 135 -8.29 -19.13 -5.13
C PRO A 135 -6.80 -19.19 -4.80
N VAL A 136 -6.39 -18.38 -3.83
CA VAL A 136 -5.00 -18.26 -3.41
C VAL A 136 -4.89 -18.37 -1.90
N MET A 137 -3.88 -19.12 -1.45
CA MET A 137 -3.51 -19.20 -0.05
C MET A 137 -2.81 -17.91 0.38
N ALA A 138 -3.42 -17.18 1.32
CA ALA A 138 -2.93 -15.88 1.75
C ALA A 138 -1.52 -15.97 2.38
N GLU A 139 -1.20 -17.11 2.97
CA GLU A 139 0.06 -17.42 3.63
C GLU A 139 1.24 -17.32 2.67
N VAL A 140 1.10 -17.82 1.44
CA VAL A 140 2.16 -17.76 0.41
C VAL A 140 2.49 -16.32 0.05
N LEU A 141 1.47 -15.45 -0.06
CA LEU A 141 1.69 -14.04 -0.34
C LEU A 141 2.29 -13.33 0.87
N ALA A 142 1.84 -13.68 2.08
CA ALA A 142 2.33 -13.10 3.33
C ALA A 142 3.82 -13.42 3.54
N GLU A 143 4.26 -14.65 3.29
CA GLU A 143 5.66 -15.06 3.39
C GLU A 143 6.54 -14.31 2.39
N ARG A 144 6.10 -14.21 1.13
CA ARG A 144 6.83 -13.44 0.10
C ARG A 144 6.93 -11.96 0.45
N LEU A 145 5.83 -11.36 0.88
CA LEU A 145 5.82 -9.97 1.34
C LEU A 145 6.75 -9.79 2.54
N HIS A 146 6.74 -10.72 3.50
CA HIS A 146 7.61 -10.67 4.67
C HIS A 146 9.10 -10.70 4.30
N HIS A 147 9.51 -11.56 3.37
CA HIS A 147 10.89 -11.57 2.88
C HIS A 147 11.28 -10.25 2.21
N MET A 148 10.45 -9.75 1.27
CA MET A 148 10.74 -8.48 0.59
C MET A 148 10.80 -7.29 1.55
N LEU A 149 9.95 -7.27 2.58
CA LEU A 149 9.98 -6.24 3.62
C LEU A 149 11.26 -6.33 4.46
N THR A 150 11.67 -7.54 4.84
CA THR A 150 12.89 -7.76 5.62
C THR A 150 14.12 -7.28 4.84
N ASP A 151 14.19 -7.60 3.55
CA ASP A 151 15.31 -7.18 2.69
C ASP A 151 15.39 -5.65 2.60
N VAL A 152 14.29 -4.98 2.26
CA VAL A 152 14.24 -3.51 2.12
C VAL A 152 14.51 -2.78 3.45
N LEU A 153 14.03 -3.32 4.58
CA LEU A 153 14.30 -2.75 5.90
C LEU A 153 15.76 -2.94 6.31
N GLY A 154 16.37 -4.06 5.94
CA GLY A 154 17.79 -4.35 6.16
C GLY A 154 18.68 -3.38 5.36
N GLU A 155 18.44 -3.26 4.06
CA GLU A 155 19.18 -2.36 3.16
C GLU A 155 19.16 -0.90 3.66
N ALA A 156 17.97 -0.40 3.99
CA ALA A 156 17.80 0.97 4.48
C ALA A 156 18.53 1.24 5.82
N SER A 157 18.69 0.22 6.65
CA SER A 157 19.41 0.33 7.93
C SER A 157 20.94 0.36 7.72
N HIS A 158 21.44 -0.36 6.71
CA HIS A 158 22.86 -0.39 6.36
C HIS A 158 23.31 0.91 5.69
N GLU A 159 22.51 1.46 4.78
CA GLU A 159 22.81 2.74 4.11
C GLU A 159 22.95 3.89 5.13
N ALA A 160 22.03 4.00 6.08
CA ALA A 160 22.08 5.01 7.14
C ALA A 160 23.36 4.88 8.00
N SER A 161 23.80 3.66 8.28
CA SER A 161 25.03 3.40 9.04
C SER A 161 26.30 3.77 8.27
N HIS A 162 26.31 3.55 6.95
CA HIS A 162 27.44 3.91 6.08
C HIS A 162 27.59 5.41 5.88
N GLU A 163 26.48 6.14 5.77
CA GLU A 163 26.47 7.60 5.59
C GLU A 163 26.97 8.32 6.86
N ALA A 164 26.47 7.92 8.03
CA ALA A 164 26.98 8.40 9.33
C ALA A 164 28.48 8.14 9.52
N GLY A 165 28.97 6.99 9.07
CA GLY A 165 30.40 6.65 9.12
C GLY A 165 31.30 7.48 8.20
N ARG A 166 30.77 7.99 7.08
CA ARG A 166 31.49 8.91 6.18
C ARG A 166 31.55 10.33 6.76
N GLU A 167 30.46 10.81 7.34
CA GLU A 167 30.38 12.16 7.91
C GLU A 167 31.37 12.32 9.08
N ILE A 168 31.46 11.33 9.98
CA ILE A 168 32.46 11.32 11.07
C ILE A 168 33.89 11.38 10.53
N ARG A 169 34.19 10.67 9.44
CA ARG A 169 35.53 10.67 8.82
C ARG A 169 35.87 11.99 8.13
N SER A 170 34.88 12.75 7.65
CA SER A 170 35.08 14.05 7.03
C SER A 170 35.28 15.18 8.04
N ILE A 171 34.87 15.00 9.31
CA ILE A 171 35.04 15.99 10.38
C ILE A 171 36.44 15.87 11.04
N HIS A 172 37.17 14.79 10.76
CA HIS A 172 38.51 14.52 11.33
C HIS A 172 39.64 14.57 10.30
N ALA A 173 39.37 15.10 9.10
CA ALA A 173 40.35 15.38 8.04
C ALA A 173 40.47 16.88 7.82
#